data_AF-A0A375H707-F1
#
_entry.id   AF-A0A375H707-F1
#
_cell.length_a   1.000
_cell.length_b   1.000
_cell.length_c   1.000
_cell.angle_alpha   90.00
_cell.angle_beta   90.00
_cell.angle_gamma   90.00
#
_symmetry.space_group_name_H-M   'P 1'
#
loop_
_entity.id
_entity.type
_entity.pdbx_description
1 polymer ?
#
loop_
_entity_poly.entity_id
_entity_poly.type
_entity_poly.pdbx_seq_one_letter_code
_entity_poly.pdbx_strand_id
1 'polypeptide(L)'
;MNFYKRYTGDYARDTVHLSMVEDGAYNRLMDFYYSTEKPLPADRKAVYRIARATDKAEQKAVDSVLSEFFQDTGEGFRHKRIDAEIEKAKPKVDANRENGKKGGRPRKTQPTNNPPENPLGFQMETQTEPNGEPALVNHSHSQNKYKSYSGGVGDSQGVAPVDNSDSPPPLSADAIGEQLVLLEAERGRALRLSSRAHEALLRLEARHVAMPALLRAHALACARRAADGDPSPVNAEPFGTGDGAASQFQLLYQGQPVYQVDSAALYRNDWQGNQLLYPSPRTNYITRSEELDASAWNKLSTTITPNATTAPNGTVTADKIVETTAANTGHSVSSVAINVVATQDYYVSCFAKKAERDQVTLWIRNSDGSNSYALAAFDLTTGQVIDQGITGTAYTVTGTAMVSLGDGWYYCMLKARVDATQVSSIRGWIRIRAFGSVSYTGDGVSGLYAWGAQFSDMPGSYIPTTSAAATLTDYTLGPTGIAQLAVPPAAGAALTWTGDGEIYPSGTYVFIQDNQDMSMTIGVAGKVPSAVFLALLEGGYIPLKPEGVRVNYVIVTSVDGVPMFGFDVANQYVMGFDAGAWGTPL
;
A
#
# COMPACT_ATOMS: atom_id res chain seq x y z
N MET A 1 18.68 23.90 -32.49
CA MET A 1 19.45 22.65 -32.33
C MET A 1 18.68 21.72 -31.38
N ASN A 2 18.46 20.44 -31.73
CA ASN A 2 17.66 19.52 -30.88
C ASN A 2 18.47 18.82 -29.77
N PHE A 3 19.79 18.93 -29.80
CA PHE A 3 20.71 18.30 -28.84
C PHE A 3 22.01 19.09 -28.75
N TYR A 4 22.47 19.41 -27.52
CA TYR A 4 23.79 19.98 -27.26
C TYR A 4 24.46 19.23 -26.09
N LYS A 5 25.80 19.23 -26.05
CA LYS A 5 26.55 18.53 -24.99
C LYS A 5 26.75 19.44 -23.79
N ARG A 6 26.15 19.06 -22.66
CA ARG A 6 26.36 19.75 -21.37
C ARG A 6 27.39 18.99 -20.52
N TYR A 7 28.59 19.55 -20.41
CA TYR A 7 29.64 19.01 -19.54
C TYR A 7 29.38 19.48 -18.10
N THR A 8 28.93 18.57 -17.23
CA THR A 8 28.52 18.86 -15.85
C THR A 8 29.65 19.45 -15.00
N GLY A 9 30.89 18.99 -15.17
CA GLY A 9 32.04 19.51 -14.44
C GLY A 9 32.44 20.95 -14.82
N ASP A 10 32.32 21.32 -16.10
CA ASP A 10 32.59 22.69 -16.54
C ASP A 10 31.44 23.62 -16.14
N TYR A 11 30.19 23.14 -16.27
CA TYR A 11 29.02 23.87 -15.79
C TYR A 11 29.13 24.19 -14.29
N ALA A 12 29.39 23.17 -13.47
CA ALA A 12 29.52 23.36 -12.02
C ALA A 12 30.67 24.31 -11.66
N ARG A 13 31.82 24.24 -12.36
CA ARG A 13 32.94 25.16 -12.13
C ARG A 13 32.57 26.61 -12.39
N ASP A 14 31.84 26.86 -13.47
CA ASP A 14 31.54 28.22 -13.96
C ASP A 14 30.27 28.82 -13.32
N THR A 15 29.42 28.02 -12.65
CA THR A 15 28.15 28.49 -12.07
C THR A 15 27.99 28.24 -10.56
N VAL A 16 28.99 27.71 -9.87
CA VAL A 16 28.89 27.36 -8.43
C VAL A 16 28.53 28.55 -7.53
N HIS A 17 28.89 29.77 -7.92
CA HIS A 17 28.63 30.99 -7.16
C HIS A 17 27.26 31.61 -7.44
N LEU A 18 26.51 31.10 -8.41
CA LEU A 18 25.18 31.61 -8.74
C LEU A 18 24.15 31.20 -7.68
N SER A 19 23.25 32.12 -7.35
CA SER A 19 22.06 31.78 -6.57
C SER A 19 21.11 30.89 -7.38
N MET A 20 20.19 30.19 -6.70
CA MET A 20 19.19 29.34 -7.36
C MET A 20 18.37 30.06 -8.44
N VAL A 21 18.12 31.37 -8.25
CA VAL A 21 17.36 32.18 -9.22
C VAL A 21 18.23 32.55 -10.43
N GLU A 22 19.50 32.89 -10.21
CA GLU A 22 20.46 33.19 -11.28
C GLU A 22 20.80 31.93 -12.09
N ASP A 23 20.98 30.77 -11.44
CA ASP A 23 21.22 29.49 -12.11
C ASP A 23 20.01 29.08 -12.98
N GLY A 24 18.79 29.24 -12.46
CA GLY A 24 17.56 29.02 -13.21
C GLY A 24 17.39 29.97 -14.40
N ALA A 25 17.76 31.25 -14.24
CA ALA A 25 17.76 32.22 -15.34
C ALA A 25 18.79 31.86 -16.42
N TYR A 26 20.02 31.53 -16.04
CA TYR A 26 21.10 31.15 -16.95
C TYR A 26 20.74 29.95 -17.82
N ASN A 27 20.19 28.89 -17.21
CA ASN A 27 19.76 27.70 -17.93
C ASN A 27 18.68 28.01 -18.99
N ARG A 28 17.66 28.79 -18.62
CA ARG A 28 16.57 29.13 -19.55
C ARG A 28 17.05 29.97 -20.72
N LEU A 29 17.98 30.90 -20.47
CA LEU A 29 18.58 31.71 -21.52
C LEU A 29 19.46 30.87 -22.46
N MET A 30 20.25 29.93 -21.92
CA MET A 30 21.00 28.98 -22.73
C MET A 30 20.10 28.10 -23.60
N ASP A 31 19.08 27.48 -23.02
CA ASP A 31 18.16 26.58 -23.74
C ASP A 31 17.45 27.30 -24.87
N PHE A 32 17.00 28.54 -24.62
CA PHE A 32 16.40 29.36 -25.67
C PHE A 32 17.40 29.67 -26.80
N TYR A 33 18.64 30.02 -26.46
CA TYR A 33 19.68 30.31 -27.44
C TYR A 33 20.01 29.06 -28.28
N TYR A 34 20.23 27.90 -27.68
CA TYR A 34 20.48 26.65 -28.41
C TYR A 34 19.27 26.20 -29.25
N SER A 35 18.04 26.45 -28.78
CA SER A 35 16.83 26.09 -29.53
C SER A 35 16.66 26.93 -30.79
N THR A 36 16.89 28.26 -30.69
CA THR A 36 16.69 29.20 -31.80
C THR A 36 17.92 29.36 -32.68
N GLU A 37 19.10 28.97 -32.18
CA GLU A 37 20.43 29.20 -32.78
C GLU A 37 20.71 30.67 -33.10
N LYS A 38 20.03 31.59 -32.39
CA LYS A 38 20.12 33.03 -32.57
C LYS A 38 20.46 33.72 -31.26
N PRO A 39 21.19 34.87 -31.30
CA PRO A 39 21.41 35.69 -30.12
C PRO A 39 20.12 36.05 -29.39
N LEU A 40 20.20 36.24 -28.08
CA LEU A 40 19.08 36.72 -27.30
C LEU A 40 18.69 38.15 -27.76
N PRO A 41 17.40 38.53 -27.69
CA PRO A 41 16.96 39.86 -28.11
C PRO A 41 17.67 41.00 -27.35
N ALA A 42 17.91 42.13 -28.02
CA ALA A 42 18.44 43.35 -27.38
C ALA A 42 17.46 43.96 -26.36
N ASP A 43 16.15 43.74 -26.55
CA ASP A 43 15.12 44.19 -25.60
C ASP A 43 15.14 43.35 -24.32
N ARG A 44 15.58 43.95 -23.21
CA ARG A 44 15.61 43.32 -21.88
C ARG A 44 14.26 42.78 -21.45
N LYS A 45 13.14 43.42 -21.81
CA LYS A 45 11.80 42.92 -21.45
C LYS A 45 11.49 41.59 -22.13
N ALA A 46 11.96 41.40 -23.36
CA ALA A 46 11.85 40.13 -24.05
C ALA A 46 12.72 39.06 -23.38
N VAL A 47 13.92 39.42 -22.93
CA VAL A 47 14.82 38.50 -22.21
C VAL A 47 14.25 38.06 -20.86
N TYR A 48 13.63 38.97 -20.10
CA TYR A 48 12.93 38.62 -18.85
C TYR A 48 11.78 37.63 -19.10
N ARG A 49 11.02 37.80 -20.20
CA ARG A 49 9.97 36.85 -20.58
C ARG A 49 10.52 35.47 -20.94
N ILE A 50 11.67 35.41 -21.63
CA ILE A 50 12.35 34.15 -21.96
C ILE A 50 12.79 33.44 -20.67
N ALA A 51 13.40 34.17 -19.74
CA ALA A 51 13.82 33.63 -18.45
C ALA A 51 12.66 33.37 -17.47
N ARG A 52 11.43 33.80 -17.82
CA ARG A 52 10.22 33.80 -16.98
C ARG A 52 10.35 34.62 -15.70
N ALA A 53 11.18 35.67 -15.73
CA ALA A 53 11.37 36.60 -14.62
C ALA A 53 10.20 37.60 -14.56
N THR A 54 9.28 37.39 -13.63
CA THR A 54 8.05 38.18 -13.49
C THR A 54 8.17 39.26 -12.42
N ASP A 55 8.97 39.03 -11.37
CA ASP A 55 9.22 40.00 -10.32
C ASP A 55 10.58 40.73 -10.46
N LYS A 56 10.79 41.78 -9.66
CA LYS A 56 12.00 42.60 -9.72
C LYS A 56 13.26 41.89 -9.24
N ALA A 57 13.14 40.91 -8.34
CA ALA A 57 14.28 40.16 -7.83
C ALA A 57 14.77 39.16 -8.90
N GLU A 58 13.84 38.48 -9.57
CA GLU A 58 14.12 37.62 -10.72
C GLU A 58 14.71 38.42 -11.90
N GLN A 59 14.18 39.61 -12.19
CA GLN A 59 14.73 40.48 -13.24
C GLN A 59 16.17 40.90 -12.94
N LYS A 60 16.48 41.21 -11.67
CA LYS A 60 17.84 41.53 -11.23
C LYS A 60 18.79 40.33 -11.37
N ALA A 61 18.31 39.11 -11.09
CA ALA A 61 19.07 37.88 -11.32
C ALA A 61 19.36 37.66 -12.82
N VAL A 62 18.39 37.91 -13.70
CA VAL A 62 18.60 37.87 -15.15
C VAL A 62 19.63 38.92 -15.60
N ASP A 63 19.56 40.15 -15.07
CA ASP A 63 20.55 41.19 -15.39
C ASP A 63 21.96 40.82 -14.94
N SER A 64 22.09 40.21 -13.75
CA SER A 64 23.35 39.68 -13.21
C SER A 64 23.96 38.66 -14.17
N VAL A 65 23.18 37.64 -14.54
CA VAL A 65 23.57 36.58 -15.48
C VAL A 65 23.93 37.13 -16.87
N LEU A 66 23.15 38.07 -17.40
CA LEU A 66 23.44 38.69 -18.69
C LEU A 66 24.78 39.43 -18.67
N SER A 67 25.08 40.15 -17.59
CA SER A 67 26.32 40.91 -17.47
C SER A 67 27.56 40.03 -17.35
N GLU A 68 27.41 38.84 -16.77
CA GLU A 68 28.51 37.93 -16.49
C GLU A 68 28.80 36.97 -17.64
N PHE A 69 27.77 36.34 -18.22
CA PHE A 69 27.95 35.25 -19.18
C PHE A 69 27.68 35.65 -20.63
N PHE A 70 27.04 36.80 -20.87
CA PHE A 70 26.66 37.24 -22.22
C PHE A 70 27.34 38.56 -22.61
N GLN A 71 27.65 38.68 -23.89
CA GLN A 71 28.23 39.88 -24.48
C GLN A 71 27.13 40.68 -25.17
N ASP A 72 26.93 41.91 -24.73
CA ASP A 72 26.00 42.85 -25.37
C ASP A 72 26.64 43.41 -26.65
N THR A 73 26.07 43.09 -27.81
CA THR A 73 26.55 43.56 -29.11
C THR A 73 25.66 44.66 -29.71
N GLY A 74 24.75 45.26 -28.93
CA GLY A 74 23.79 46.27 -29.39
C GLY A 74 22.63 45.72 -30.24
N GLU A 75 22.87 44.65 -31.01
CA GLU A 75 21.84 43.91 -31.77
C GLU A 75 21.23 42.74 -30.97
N GLY A 76 21.83 42.38 -29.83
CA GLY A 76 21.40 41.28 -28.97
C GLY A 76 22.50 40.81 -28.02
N PHE A 77 22.20 39.83 -27.17
CA PHE A 77 23.16 39.24 -26.24
C PHE A 77 23.71 37.92 -26.78
N ARG A 78 25.03 37.84 -26.92
CA ARG A 78 25.74 36.69 -27.48
C ARG A 78 26.49 35.89 -26.42
N HIS A 79 26.58 34.58 -26.60
CA HIS A 79 27.30 33.70 -25.69
C HIS A 79 28.45 32.98 -26.42
N LYS A 80 29.69 33.28 -26.03
CA LYS A 80 30.92 32.85 -26.73
C LYS A 80 30.99 31.34 -26.98
N ARG A 81 30.63 30.53 -25.99
CA ARG A 81 30.64 29.07 -26.10
C ARG A 81 29.55 28.54 -27.04
N ILE A 82 28.34 29.10 -26.97
CA ILE A 82 27.19 28.63 -27.74
C ILE A 82 27.42 28.93 -29.22
N ASP A 83 27.89 30.15 -29.53
CA ASP A 83 28.25 30.54 -30.90
C ASP A 83 29.33 29.62 -31.49
N ALA A 84 30.35 29.26 -30.71
CA ALA A 84 31.41 28.34 -31.14
C ALA A 84 30.90 26.89 -31.38
N GLU A 85 29.93 26.43 -30.59
CA GLU A 85 29.32 25.11 -30.77
C GLU A 85 28.37 25.07 -31.98
N ILE A 86 27.59 26.12 -32.20
CA ILE A 86 26.74 26.28 -33.39
C ILE A 86 27.61 26.29 -34.66
N GLU A 87 28.71 27.04 -34.67
CA GLU A 87 29.62 27.10 -35.83
C GLU A 87 30.25 25.73 -36.15
N LYS A 88 30.62 24.95 -35.12
CA LYS A 88 31.11 23.57 -35.29
C LYS A 88 30.04 22.60 -35.79
N ALA A 89 28.76 22.85 -35.50
CA ALA A 89 27.65 22.00 -35.90
C ALA A 89 27.19 22.23 -37.35
N LYS A 90 27.27 23.47 -37.86
CA LYS A 90 26.86 23.87 -39.22
C LYS A 90 27.31 22.91 -40.34
N PRO A 91 28.60 22.55 -40.50
CA PRO A 91 29.02 21.71 -41.62
C PRO A 91 28.45 20.29 -41.58
N LYS A 92 28.19 19.74 -40.38
CA LYS A 92 27.53 18.43 -40.23
C LYS A 92 26.04 18.50 -40.55
N VAL A 93 25.39 19.59 -40.15
CA VAL A 93 23.97 19.81 -40.45
C VAL A 93 23.77 19.99 -41.96
N ASP A 94 24.63 20.75 -42.62
CA ASP A 94 24.57 20.95 -44.07
C ASP A 94 24.85 19.67 -44.86
N ALA A 95 25.87 18.89 -44.45
CA ALA A 95 26.16 17.58 -45.06
C ALA A 95 24.99 16.58 -44.88
N ASN A 96 24.37 16.55 -43.70
CA ASN A 96 23.20 15.70 -43.44
C ASN A 96 21.96 16.18 -44.21
N ARG A 97 21.79 17.50 -44.40
CA ARG A 97 20.70 18.08 -45.20
C ARG A 97 20.87 17.77 -46.69
N GLU A 98 22.09 17.81 -47.20
CA GLU A 98 22.44 17.36 -48.55
C GLU A 98 22.18 15.86 -48.75
N ASN A 99 22.61 15.02 -47.80
CA ASN A 99 22.38 13.58 -47.84
C ASN A 99 20.89 13.22 -47.73
N GLY A 100 20.12 13.97 -46.93
CA GLY A 100 18.66 13.83 -46.86
C GLY A 100 17.95 14.10 -48.19
N LYS A 101 18.42 15.08 -48.97
CA LYS A 101 17.90 15.36 -50.33
C LYS A 101 18.14 14.21 -51.32
N LYS A 102 19.17 13.39 -51.09
CA LYS A 102 19.55 12.26 -51.97
C LYS A 102 18.73 10.99 -51.71
N GLY A 103 17.90 10.96 -50.66
CA GLY A 103 16.99 9.86 -50.33
C GLY A 103 17.69 8.62 -49.78
N GLY A 104 17.21 8.07 -48.66
CA GLY A 104 17.88 6.98 -47.92
C GLY A 104 17.74 5.57 -48.50
N ARG A 105 17.20 5.39 -49.72
CA ARG A 105 16.96 4.06 -50.31
C ARG A 105 17.64 3.92 -51.67
N PRO A 106 18.60 2.97 -51.85
CA PRO A 106 19.16 2.68 -53.16
C PRO A 106 18.05 2.24 -54.13
N ARG A 107 18.00 2.82 -55.33
CA ARG A 107 17.01 2.47 -56.35
C ARG A 107 17.31 1.05 -56.84
N LYS A 108 16.39 0.09 -56.59
CA LYS A 108 16.45 -1.27 -57.13
C LYS A 108 16.53 -1.20 -58.66
N THR A 109 17.67 -1.58 -59.24
CA THR A 109 17.76 -1.98 -60.64
C THR A 109 17.09 -3.35 -60.79
N GLN A 110 16.11 -3.46 -61.68
CA GLN A 110 15.52 -4.76 -62.04
C GLN A 110 16.55 -5.58 -62.83
N PRO A 111 16.83 -6.83 -62.45
CA PRO A 111 17.37 -7.82 -63.37
C PRO A 111 16.21 -8.40 -64.19
N THR A 112 16.36 -8.38 -65.52
CA THR A 112 15.51 -9.10 -66.47
C THR A 112 15.76 -10.61 -66.36
N ASN A 113 14.67 -11.38 -66.42
CA ASN A 113 14.52 -12.85 -66.43
C ASN A 113 14.26 -13.52 -65.08
N ASN A 114 12.99 -13.88 -64.84
CA ASN A 114 12.61 -15.06 -64.06
C ASN A 114 11.50 -15.83 -64.80
N PRO A 115 11.56 -17.18 -64.87
CA PRO A 115 10.49 -18.03 -65.37
C PRO A 115 9.33 -18.17 -64.35
N PRO A 116 8.14 -18.65 -64.79
CA PRO A 116 6.93 -18.63 -63.98
C PRO A 116 6.84 -19.89 -63.13
N GLU A 117 6.68 -19.73 -61.81
CA GLU A 117 5.84 -20.58 -60.94
C GLU A 117 6.04 -20.12 -59.48
N ASN A 118 4.95 -19.73 -58.83
CA ASN A 118 4.90 -19.53 -57.38
C ASN A 118 4.44 -20.84 -56.73
N PRO A 119 5.22 -21.47 -55.84
CA PRO A 119 4.69 -22.48 -54.95
C PRO A 119 3.95 -21.83 -53.77
N LEU A 120 2.75 -22.33 -53.52
CA LEU A 120 1.97 -22.10 -52.30
C LEU A 120 2.63 -22.80 -51.10
N GLY A 121 2.56 -22.15 -49.93
CA GLY A 121 2.65 -22.83 -48.64
C GLY A 121 3.67 -22.23 -47.69
N PHE A 122 3.20 -21.55 -46.65
CA PHE A 122 3.93 -21.48 -45.38
C PHE A 122 3.37 -22.59 -44.49
N GLN A 123 4.17 -23.62 -44.26
CA GLN A 123 3.97 -24.57 -43.17
C GLN A 123 4.57 -23.98 -41.88
N MET A 124 3.79 -24.06 -40.80
CA MET A 124 4.32 -24.03 -39.44
C MET A 124 5.03 -25.35 -39.18
N GLU A 125 6.30 -25.30 -38.77
CA GLU A 125 6.85 -26.25 -37.79
C GLU A 125 8.13 -25.68 -37.16
N THR A 126 8.12 -25.72 -35.83
CA THR A 126 9.19 -25.58 -34.85
C THR A 126 10.47 -26.34 -35.19
N GLN A 127 11.66 -25.78 -34.86
CA GLN A 127 12.69 -26.47 -34.05
C GLN A 127 13.99 -25.65 -33.78
N THR A 128 14.35 -25.64 -32.49
CA THR A 128 15.68 -25.87 -31.86
C THR A 128 16.82 -24.83 -31.94
N GLU A 129 17.26 -24.40 -30.75
CA GLU A 129 18.52 -23.67 -30.48
C GLU A 129 19.78 -24.49 -30.81
N PRO A 130 20.91 -23.81 -31.13
CA PRO A 130 22.24 -24.36 -30.92
C PRO A 130 23.02 -23.60 -29.82
N ASN A 131 23.46 -24.38 -28.84
CA ASN A 131 24.42 -24.03 -27.78
C ASN A 131 25.86 -23.94 -28.31
N GLY A 132 26.69 -23.07 -27.74
CA GLY A 132 28.15 -23.09 -27.92
C GLY A 132 28.86 -21.78 -27.58
N GLU A 133 29.34 -21.65 -26.34
CA GLU A 133 30.26 -20.59 -25.85
C GLU A 133 31.58 -20.51 -26.64
N PRO A 134 32.26 -19.35 -26.54
CA PRO A 134 33.62 -19.42 -25.97
C PRO A 134 33.84 -18.42 -24.83
N ALA A 135 34.41 -18.94 -23.74
CA ALA A 135 35.04 -18.22 -22.65
C ALA A 135 36.28 -17.43 -23.11
N LEU A 136 36.69 -16.43 -22.30
CA LEU A 136 38.06 -15.99 -21.95
C LEU A 136 37.95 -14.59 -21.29
N VAL A 137 38.59 -14.14 -20.22
CA VAL A 137 39.52 -14.65 -19.19
C VAL A 137 39.51 -13.61 -18.07
N ASN A 138 39.48 -14.07 -16.81
CA ASN A 138 39.85 -13.27 -15.64
C ASN A 138 41.35 -12.95 -15.66
N HIS A 139 41.72 -11.68 -15.52
CA HIS A 139 43.04 -11.30 -15.02
C HIS A 139 42.92 -10.57 -13.69
N SER A 140 43.44 -11.22 -12.66
CA SER A 140 43.72 -10.67 -11.33
C SER A 140 45.17 -10.20 -11.20
N HIS A 141 45.43 -9.40 -10.15
CA HIS A 141 46.71 -8.97 -9.56
C HIS A 141 47.41 -7.77 -10.23
N SER A 142 48.15 -6.90 -9.53
CA SER A 142 48.25 -6.47 -8.13
C SER A 142 49.30 -5.34 -8.12
N GLN A 143 49.26 -4.50 -7.08
CA GLN A 143 50.37 -3.74 -6.48
C GLN A 143 50.97 -2.47 -7.14
N ASN A 144 50.86 -1.41 -6.32
CA ASN A 144 51.88 -0.42 -5.94
C ASN A 144 52.27 0.71 -6.93
N LYS A 145 51.93 1.95 -6.53
CA LYS A 145 52.89 2.90 -5.93
C LYS A 145 52.17 4.18 -5.48
N TYR A 146 51.86 4.28 -4.19
CA TYR A 146 51.80 5.59 -3.54
C TYR A 146 53.23 5.99 -3.13
N LYS A 147 53.74 7.06 -3.74
CA LYS A 147 54.93 7.75 -3.26
C LYS A 147 54.46 8.95 -2.44
N SER A 148 54.81 8.88 -1.15
CA SER A 148 54.79 9.93 -0.15
C SER A 148 55.35 11.26 -0.66
N TYR A 149 54.67 12.36 -0.31
CA TYR A 149 55.32 13.63 -0.03
C TYR A 149 54.84 14.12 1.34
N SER A 150 55.77 14.11 2.29
CA SER A 150 55.70 14.86 3.53
C SER A 150 56.23 16.27 3.30
N GLY A 151 55.60 17.24 3.96
CA GLY A 151 56.07 18.61 4.09
C GLY A 151 55.21 19.33 5.11
N GLY A 152 55.71 19.49 6.35
CA GLY A 152 55.11 20.33 7.39
C GLY A 152 55.12 21.81 6.99
N VAL A 153 54.66 22.79 7.76
CA VAL A 153 54.51 22.98 9.22
C VAL A 153 53.55 24.17 9.37
N GLY A 154 52.80 24.30 10.48
CA GLY A 154 52.31 25.61 10.91
C GLY A 154 51.01 25.60 11.72
N ASP A 155 51.16 25.56 13.03
CA ASP A 155 50.12 25.66 14.04
C ASP A 155 49.59 27.12 14.15
N SER A 156 48.27 27.30 14.19
CA SER A 156 47.62 28.38 14.95
C SER A 156 46.13 28.07 15.11
N GLN A 157 45.70 27.97 16.36
CA GLN A 157 44.35 27.63 16.77
C GLN A 157 43.33 28.70 16.33
N GLY A 158 42.36 28.27 15.53
CA GLY A 158 41.09 28.94 15.30
C GLY A 158 39.99 27.89 15.25
N VAL A 159 38.98 28.04 16.11
CA VAL A 159 37.86 27.12 16.31
C VAL A 159 37.27 26.66 14.96
N ALA A 160 37.31 25.36 14.69
CA ALA A 160 36.80 24.79 13.45
C ALA A 160 35.26 24.84 13.37
N PRO A 161 34.67 25.04 12.18
CA PRO A 161 33.24 24.84 11.94
C PRO A 161 32.88 23.37 12.15
N VAL A 162 31.68 23.13 12.68
CA VAL A 162 31.11 21.80 12.88
C VAL A 162 31.00 21.07 11.53
N ASP A 163 31.60 19.90 11.45
CA ASP A 163 31.51 18.98 10.33
C ASP A 163 30.09 18.40 10.22
N ASN A 164 29.38 18.68 9.13
CA ASN A 164 28.05 18.13 8.81
C ASN A 164 28.13 16.99 7.78
N SER A 165 29.27 16.32 7.62
CA SER A 165 29.45 15.26 6.60
C SER A 165 28.70 13.95 6.88
N ASP A 166 27.95 13.84 7.97
CA ASP A 166 27.14 12.66 8.33
C ASP A 166 25.62 12.82 8.07
N SER A 167 25.22 13.53 7.00
CA SER A 167 23.82 13.45 6.56
C SER A 167 23.65 12.23 5.64
N PRO A 168 22.92 11.17 6.04
CA PRO A 168 22.70 10.00 5.20
C PRO A 168 22.04 10.42 3.87
N PRO A 169 22.36 9.73 2.75
CA PRO A 169 21.88 10.14 1.44
C PRO A 169 20.34 10.19 1.39
N PRO A 170 19.76 11.13 0.62
CA PRO A 170 18.33 11.17 0.40
C PRO A 170 17.87 9.88 -0.30
N LEU A 171 16.68 9.39 0.09
CA LEU A 171 16.09 8.18 -0.44
C LEU A 171 15.40 8.47 -1.78
N SER A 172 15.45 7.51 -2.71
CA SER A 172 14.65 7.54 -3.94
C SER A 172 13.16 7.29 -3.65
N ALA A 173 12.26 7.60 -4.58
CA ALA A 173 10.83 7.31 -4.41
C ALA A 173 10.57 5.82 -4.12
N ASP A 174 11.28 4.93 -4.81
CA ASP A 174 11.17 3.49 -4.60
C ASP A 174 11.69 3.09 -3.21
N ALA A 175 12.84 3.63 -2.79
CA ALA A 175 13.39 3.37 -1.45
C ALA A 175 12.48 3.92 -0.34
N ILE A 176 11.85 5.09 -0.52
CA ILE A 176 10.86 5.62 0.42
C ILE A 176 9.65 4.67 0.49
N GLY A 177 9.17 4.20 -0.66
CA GLY A 177 8.05 3.28 -0.76
C GLY A 177 8.31 1.95 -0.05
N GLU A 178 9.42 1.28 -0.38
CA GLU A 178 9.83 0.01 0.23
C GLU A 178 9.97 0.13 1.74
N GLN A 179 10.58 1.21 2.23
CA GLN A 179 10.77 1.43 3.67
C GLN A 179 9.46 1.67 4.40
N LEU A 180 8.51 2.40 3.81
CA LEU A 180 7.18 2.56 4.41
C LEU A 180 6.41 1.24 4.49
N VAL A 181 6.54 0.38 3.47
CA VAL A 181 5.95 -0.96 3.49
C VAL A 181 6.56 -1.82 4.59
N LEU A 182 7.88 -1.81 4.74
CA LEU A 182 8.59 -2.53 5.80
C LEU A 182 8.19 -2.04 7.20
N LEU A 183 8.16 -0.73 7.41
CA LEU A 183 7.80 -0.12 8.71
C LEU A 183 6.36 -0.43 9.13
N GLU A 184 5.42 -0.52 8.20
CA GLU A 184 4.05 -0.94 8.51
C GLU A 184 3.96 -2.46 8.74
N ALA A 185 4.72 -3.26 7.99
CA ALA A 185 4.79 -4.71 8.18
C ALA A 185 5.33 -5.09 9.56
N GLU A 186 6.35 -4.40 10.06
CA GLU A 186 6.88 -4.56 11.43
C GLU A 186 5.83 -4.27 12.51
N ARG A 187 4.82 -3.45 12.20
CA ARG A 187 3.69 -3.15 13.08
C ARG A 187 2.52 -4.11 12.89
N GLY A 188 2.70 -5.18 12.12
CA GLY A 188 1.66 -6.15 11.79
C GLY A 188 0.57 -5.58 10.87
N ARG A 189 0.86 -4.50 10.14
CA ARG A 189 -0.08 -3.86 9.20
C ARG A 189 0.37 -4.06 7.76
N ALA A 190 -0.60 -4.26 6.86
CA ALA A 190 -0.35 -4.32 5.43
C ALA A 190 -0.51 -2.91 4.83
N LEU A 191 0.55 -2.40 4.20
CA LEU A 191 0.52 -1.16 3.43
C LEU A 191 0.68 -1.50 1.94
N ARG A 192 -0.21 -0.98 1.10
CA ARG A 192 -0.10 -1.07 -0.36
C ARG A 192 0.17 0.31 -0.95
N LEU A 193 1.21 0.40 -1.77
CA LEU A 193 1.47 1.57 -2.61
C LEU A 193 0.62 1.44 -3.88
N SER A 194 -0.40 2.26 -4.02
CA SER A 194 -1.16 2.36 -5.27
C SER A 194 -0.33 3.02 -6.38
N SER A 195 -0.75 2.89 -7.64
CA SER A 195 -0.14 3.65 -8.74
C SER A 195 -0.17 5.17 -8.50
N ARG A 196 -1.19 5.69 -7.81
CA ARG A 196 -1.26 7.09 -7.35
C ARG A 196 -0.26 7.41 -6.23
N ALA A 197 0.15 6.42 -5.43
CA ALA A 197 1.15 6.60 -4.39
C ALA A 197 2.54 6.87 -4.98
N HIS A 198 2.85 6.34 -6.17
CA HIS A 198 4.13 6.60 -6.84
C HIS A 198 4.34 8.09 -7.15
N GLU A 199 3.31 8.82 -7.61
CA GLU A 199 3.40 10.28 -7.78
C GLU A 199 3.64 11.03 -6.46
N ALA A 200 3.04 10.56 -5.36
CA ALA A 200 3.27 11.14 -4.04
C ALA A 200 4.69 10.84 -3.52
N LEU A 201 5.20 9.65 -3.77
CA LEU A 201 6.57 9.25 -3.44
C LEU A 201 7.60 10.05 -4.25
N LEU A 202 7.34 10.31 -5.54
CA LEU A 202 8.18 11.21 -6.36
C LEU A 202 8.19 12.64 -5.82
N ARG A 203 7.06 13.14 -5.31
CA ARG A 203 7.00 14.45 -4.62
C ARG A 203 7.73 14.46 -3.28
N LEU A 204 7.84 13.31 -2.61
CA LEU A 204 8.60 13.16 -1.36
C LEU A 204 10.10 13.02 -1.63
N GLU A 205 10.49 12.26 -2.66
CA GLU A 205 11.86 12.18 -3.16
C GLU A 205 12.38 13.57 -3.55
N ALA A 206 11.56 14.37 -4.25
CA ALA A 206 11.87 15.75 -4.61
C ALA A 206 12.12 16.69 -3.41
N ARG A 207 11.81 16.26 -2.18
CA ARG A 207 12.11 17.00 -0.94
C ARG A 207 13.41 16.53 -0.28
N HIS A 208 14.19 15.67 -0.94
CA HIS A 208 15.45 15.11 -0.45
C HIS A 208 15.32 14.50 0.96
N VAL A 209 14.27 13.68 1.16
CA VAL A 209 14.01 13.03 2.44
C VAL A 209 15.05 11.95 2.70
N ALA A 210 15.83 12.10 3.77
CA ALA A 210 16.75 11.06 4.26
C ALA A 210 16.04 10.11 5.25
N MET A 211 16.59 8.90 5.44
CA MET A 211 16.00 7.87 6.32
C MET A 211 15.60 8.37 7.73
N PRO A 212 16.40 9.17 8.45
CA PRO A 212 16.00 9.67 9.77
C PRO A 212 14.78 10.60 9.72
N ALA A 213 14.62 11.36 8.64
CA ALA A 213 13.45 12.23 8.45
C ALA A 213 12.21 11.41 8.10
N LEU A 214 12.36 10.36 7.29
CA LEU A 214 11.30 9.41 6.98
C LEU A 214 10.80 8.69 8.24
N LEU A 215 11.71 8.15 9.05
CA LEU A 215 11.38 7.47 10.31
C LEU A 215 10.69 8.40 11.32
N ARG A 216 11.16 9.65 11.46
CA ARG A 216 10.51 10.64 12.33
C ARG A 216 9.11 11.02 11.83
N ALA A 217 8.95 11.21 10.52
CA ALA A 217 7.65 11.53 9.93
C ALA A 217 6.66 10.37 10.08
N HIS A 218 7.14 9.13 9.88
CA HIS A 218 6.38 7.90 10.10
C HIS A 218 5.97 7.76 11.57
N ALA A 219 6.90 7.90 12.52
CA ALA A 219 6.62 7.84 13.94
C ALA A 219 5.61 8.93 14.38
N LEU A 220 5.72 10.14 13.84
CA LEU A 220 4.77 11.22 14.09
C LEU A 220 3.38 10.92 13.51
N ALA A 221 3.30 10.35 12.31
CA ALA A 221 2.04 9.92 11.71
C ALA A 221 1.39 8.80 12.54
N CYS A 222 2.19 7.86 13.06
CA CYS A 222 1.74 6.80 13.96
C CYS A 222 1.20 7.37 15.27
N ALA A 223 1.91 8.32 15.88
CA ALA A 223 1.50 8.97 17.13
C ALA A 223 0.21 9.78 16.97
N ARG A 224 0.07 10.52 15.85
CA ARG A 224 -1.16 11.24 15.52
C ARG A 224 -2.35 10.29 15.38
N ARG A 225 -2.17 9.21 14.62
CA ARG A 225 -3.20 8.20 14.46
C ARG A 225 -3.60 7.52 15.77
N ALA A 226 -2.61 7.22 16.62
CA ALA A 226 -2.88 6.66 17.95
C ALA A 226 -3.67 7.64 18.83
N ALA A 227 -3.39 8.95 18.73
CA ALA A 227 -4.15 9.99 19.43
C ALA A 227 -5.58 10.15 18.89
N ASP A 228 -5.77 9.96 17.58
CA ASP A 228 -7.08 9.97 16.93
C ASP A 228 -7.90 8.69 17.21
N GLY A 229 -7.27 7.66 17.79
CA GLY A 229 -7.91 6.39 18.16
C GLY A 229 -8.36 5.53 16.97
N ASP A 230 -7.97 5.87 15.74
CA ASP A 230 -8.40 5.15 14.53
C ASP A 230 -7.60 3.83 14.34
N PRO A 231 -8.22 2.66 14.56
CA PRO A 231 -7.54 1.38 14.44
C PRO A 231 -7.53 0.86 12.99
N SER A 232 -8.18 1.55 12.04
CA SER A 232 -8.46 1.06 10.69
C SER A 232 -7.19 0.81 9.86
N PRO A 233 -7.26 0.12 8.72
CA PRO A 233 -6.16 0.09 7.76
C PRO A 233 -5.91 1.48 7.14
N VAL A 234 -4.74 1.70 6.55
CA VAL A 234 -4.49 2.89 5.72
C VAL A 234 -5.16 2.63 4.36
N ASN A 235 -6.05 3.54 3.92
CA ASN A 235 -6.85 3.44 2.67
C ASN A 235 -8.00 2.41 2.69
N ALA A 236 -8.72 2.27 3.80
CA ALA A 236 -9.94 1.48 3.82
C ALA A 236 -11.10 2.24 3.15
N GLU A 237 -11.77 1.61 2.19
CA GLU A 237 -12.90 2.18 1.46
C GLU A 237 -14.23 1.78 2.13
N PRO A 238 -15.15 2.71 2.40
CA PRO A 238 -16.45 2.39 2.94
C PRO A 238 -17.31 1.70 1.89
N PHE A 239 -17.99 0.62 2.28
CA PHE A 239 -18.91 -0.08 1.39
C PHE A 239 -20.32 -0.28 1.97
N GLY A 240 -20.55 0.14 3.22
CA GLY A 240 -21.88 0.09 3.80
C GLY A 240 -21.93 0.51 5.26
N THR A 241 -23.15 0.55 5.79
CA THR A 241 -23.42 0.71 7.21
C THR A 241 -24.49 -0.30 7.59
N GLY A 242 -24.30 -0.98 8.72
CA GLY A 242 -25.26 -1.95 9.23
C GLY A 242 -26.59 -1.30 9.61
N ASP A 243 -27.68 -2.02 9.35
CA ASP A 243 -29.04 -1.68 9.76
C ASP A 243 -29.62 -2.72 10.75
N GLY A 244 -28.86 -3.77 11.07
CA GLY A 244 -29.29 -4.90 11.90
C GLY A 244 -30.05 -6.01 11.15
N ALA A 245 -30.26 -5.88 9.84
CA ALA A 245 -31.07 -6.83 9.06
C ALA A 245 -30.36 -7.30 7.77
N ALA A 246 -29.73 -6.40 7.04
CA ALA A 246 -29.03 -6.70 5.81
C ALA A 246 -27.74 -7.50 6.07
N SER A 247 -27.58 -8.59 5.33
CA SER A 247 -26.35 -9.40 5.31
C SER A 247 -25.59 -9.29 3.99
N GLN A 248 -26.20 -8.68 2.96
CA GLN A 248 -25.60 -8.55 1.63
C GLN A 248 -25.18 -7.11 1.39
N PHE A 249 -23.93 -6.91 1.00
CA PHE A 249 -23.39 -5.58 0.72
C PHE A 249 -22.52 -5.63 -0.53
N GLN A 250 -22.72 -4.66 -1.43
CA GLN A 250 -21.86 -4.47 -2.59
C GLN A 250 -20.60 -3.71 -2.16
N LEU A 251 -19.41 -4.24 -2.46
CA LEU A 251 -18.17 -3.51 -2.27
C LEU A 251 -18.16 -2.26 -3.14
N LEU A 252 -17.71 -1.14 -2.56
CA LEU A 252 -17.65 0.16 -3.21
C LEU A 252 -16.22 0.70 -3.19
N TYR A 253 -15.77 1.31 -4.28
CA TYR A 253 -14.52 2.06 -4.35
C TYR A 253 -14.85 3.50 -4.76
N GLN A 254 -14.54 4.48 -3.92
CA GLN A 254 -14.92 5.89 -4.16
C GLN A 254 -16.43 6.04 -4.49
N GLY A 255 -17.26 5.22 -3.85
CA GLY A 255 -18.71 5.20 -4.04
C GLY A 255 -19.22 4.45 -5.28
N GLN A 256 -18.35 3.87 -6.10
CA GLN A 256 -18.72 3.07 -7.27
C GLN A 256 -18.71 1.56 -6.95
N PRO A 257 -19.67 0.77 -7.43
CA PRO A 257 -19.65 -0.69 -7.27
C PRO A 257 -18.41 -1.34 -7.87
N VAL A 258 -17.82 -2.28 -7.12
CA VAL A 258 -16.74 -3.15 -7.60
C VAL A 258 -17.34 -4.39 -8.25
N TYR A 259 -17.02 -4.67 -9.52
CA TYR A 259 -17.61 -5.76 -10.30
C TYR A 259 -16.68 -6.94 -10.52
N GLN A 260 -15.41 -6.82 -10.15
CA GLN A 260 -14.48 -7.93 -10.04
C GLN A 260 -13.62 -7.74 -8.81
N VAL A 261 -13.43 -8.78 -8.00
CA VAL A 261 -12.50 -8.74 -6.86
C VAL A 261 -11.38 -9.75 -7.06
N ASP A 262 -10.15 -9.24 -7.06
CA ASP A 262 -8.95 -10.08 -7.11
C ASP A 262 -8.46 -10.42 -5.69
N SER A 263 -8.58 -9.46 -4.77
CA SER A 263 -8.35 -9.68 -3.34
C SER A 263 -9.15 -8.69 -2.50
N ALA A 264 -9.64 -9.10 -1.34
CA ALA A 264 -10.31 -8.20 -0.41
C ALA A 264 -10.21 -8.68 1.04
N ALA A 265 -9.90 -7.74 1.93
CA ALA A 265 -10.06 -7.87 3.37
C ALA A 265 -11.17 -6.91 3.82
N LEU A 266 -12.16 -7.44 4.54
CA LEU A 266 -13.31 -6.69 5.01
C LEU A 266 -13.17 -6.40 6.51
N TYR A 267 -13.66 -5.25 6.91
CA TYR A 267 -13.62 -4.78 8.29
C TYR A 267 -15.00 -4.30 8.72
N ARG A 268 -15.32 -4.53 10.00
CA ARG A 268 -16.53 -4.04 10.67
C ARG A 268 -16.13 -3.26 11.90
N ASN A 269 -16.63 -2.04 12.02
CA ASN A 269 -16.46 -1.23 13.22
C ASN A 269 -17.81 -1.08 13.93
N ASP A 270 -17.90 -1.66 15.13
CA ASP A 270 -19.09 -1.66 15.99
C ASP A 270 -18.68 -1.63 17.48
N TRP A 271 -19.51 -2.15 18.38
CA TRP A 271 -19.25 -2.21 19.81
C TRP A 271 -18.00 -3.04 20.21
N GLN A 272 -17.49 -3.95 19.36
CA GLN A 272 -16.21 -4.63 19.60
C GLN A 272 -15.00 -3.86 19.01
N GLY A 273 -15.22 -2.61 18.55
CA GLY A 273 -14.22 -1.82 17.85
C GLY A 273 -14.04 -2.27 16.41
N ASN A 274 -12.94 -1.88 15.76
CA ASN A 274 -12.66 -2.24 14.39
C ASN A 274 -12.10 -3.67 14.26
N GLN A 275 -12.89 -4.56 13.66
CA GLN A 275 -12.59 -5.99 13.49
C GLN A 275 -12.26 -6.30 12.04
N LEU A 276 -11.19 -7.06 11.80
CA LEU A 276 -10.98 -7.76 10.54
C LEU A 276 -11.92 -8.98 10.49
N LEU A 277 -12.64 -9.12 9.39
CA LEU A 277 -13.50 -10.26 9.09
C LEU A 277 -12.74 -11.29 8.25
N TYR A 278 -13.12 -12.56 8.37
CA TYR A 278 -12.44 -13.65 7.70
C TYR A 278 -13.38 -14.46 6.78
N PRO A 279 -12.93 -14.78 5.55
CA PRO A 279 -13.63 -15.69 4.66
C PRO A 279 -13.34 -17.17 4.97
N SER A 280 -12.48 -17.43 5.94
CA SER A 280 -12.18 -18.76 6.47
C SER A 280 -12.93 -19.01 7.78
N PRO A 281 -13.33 -20.26 8.07
CA PRO A 281 -14.04 -20.59 9.30
C PRO A 281 -13.15 -20.38 10.53
N ARG A 282 -13.70 -19.72 11.55
CA ARG A 282 -13.07 -19.48 12.85
C ARG A 282 -13.90 -20.12 13.94
N THR A 283 -13.27 -20.74 14.93
CA THR A 283 -13.99 -21.45 16.00
C THR A 283 -13.68 -20.84 17.35
N ASN A 284 -14.73 -20.55 18.14
CA ASN A 284 -14.59 -20.36 19.58
C ASN A 284 -14.82 -21.72 20.26
N TYR A 285 -13.74 -22.28 20.82
CA TYR A 285 -13.75 -23.60 21.46
C TYR A 285 -14.36 -23.59 22.87
N ILE A 286 -14.54 -22.41 23.47
CA ILE A 286 -15.15 -22.26 24.79
C ILE A 286 -16.65 -22.49 24.68
N THR A 287 -17.23 -23.22 25.63
CA THR A 287 -18.68 -23.26 25.84
C THR A 287 -19.07 -22.25 26.91
N ARG A 288 -20.28 -21.68 26.82
CA ARG A 288 -20.81 -20.71 27.77
C ARG A 288 -19.89 -19.49 27.91
N SER A 289 -19.51 -18.89 26.78
CA SER A 289 -18.50 -17.81 26.73
C SER A 289 -18.91 -16.51 27.43
N GLU A 290 -20.20 -16.33 27.70
CA GLU A 290 -20.74 -15.17 28.44
C GLU A 290 -21.09 -15.49 29.90
N GLU A 291 -21.10 -16.76 30.30
CA GLU A 291 -21.59 -17.24 31.61
C GLU A 291 -20.43 -17.91 32.38
N LEU A 292 -19.59 -17.12 33.04
CA LEU A 292 -18.42 -17.61 33.79
C LEU A 292 -18.82 -18.37 35.06
N ASP A 293 -20.04 -18.16 35.54
CA ASP A 293 -20.65 -18.87 36.67
C ASP A 293 -21.00 -20.32 36.32
N ALA A 294 -21.25 -20.62 35.03
CA ALA A 294 -21.62 -21.94 34.55
C ALA A 294 -20.60 -23.03 34.93
N SER A 295 -21.07 -24.27 35.05
CA SER A 295 -20.24 -25.43 35.42
C SER A 295 -19.20 -25.82 34.36
N ALA A 296 -19.31 -25.28 33.14
CA ALA A 296 -18.31 -25.43 32.08
C ALA A 296 -16.96 -24.78 32.45
N TRP A 297 -16.97 -23.81 33.39
CA TRP A 297 -15.79 -23.09 33.83
C TRP A 297 -15.22 -23.65 35.13
N ASN A 298 -13.93 -23.93 35.12
CA ASN A 298 -13.19 -24.29 36.32
C ASN A 298 -12.84 -23.02 37.10
N LYS A 299 -13.16 -22.98 38.39
CA LYS A 299 -12.97 -21.82 39.26
C LYS A 299 -11.89 -22.15 40.29
N LEU A 300 -10.85 -21.33 40.37
CA LEU A 300 -9.77 -21.46 41.35
C LEU A 300 -9.78 -20.24 42.26
N SER A 301 -10.10 -20.46 43.53
CA SER A 301 -10.13 -19.42 44.58
C SER A 301 -10.96 -18.20 44.17
N THR A 302 -12.06 -18.42 43.44
CA THR A 302 -12.95 -17.37 42.93
C THR A 302 -14.40 -17.75 43.13
N THR A 303 -15.24 -16.73 43.29
CA THR A 303 -16.70 -16.80 43.17
C THR A 303 -17.14 -15.90 42.03
N ILE A 304 -18.23 -16.25 41.34
CA ILE A 304 -18.75 -15.47 40.22
C ILE A 304 -20.09 -14.86 40.62
N THR A 305 -20.24 -13.55 40.43
CA THR A 305 -21.54 -12.89 40.46
C THR A 305 -22.03 -12.76 39.01
N PRO A 306 -23.05 -13.53 38.60
CA PRO A 306 -23.51 -13.52 37.22
C PRO A 306 -24.25 -12.23 36.87
N ASN A 307 -24.18 -11.80 35.61
CA ASN A 307 -24.93 -10.65 35.08
C ASN A 307 -24.80 -9.37 35.93
N ALA A 308 -23.61 -9.13 36.47
CA ALA A 308 -23.35 -8.08 37.44
C ALA A 308 -23.34 -6.65 36.84
N THR A 309 -23.12 -6.51 35.53
CA THR A 309 -23.13 -5.21 34.86
C THR A 309 -23.49 -5.30 33.37
N THR A 310 -23.62 -4.15 32.72
CA THR A 310 -23.86 -4.07 31.26
C THR A 310 -22.57 -4.39 30.51
N ALA A 311 -22.61 -5.43 29.67
CA ALA A 311 -21.55 -5.85 28.78
C ALA A 311 -21.37 -4.87 27.61
N PRO A 312 -20.24 -4.93 26.87
CA PRO A 312 -19.97 -4.03 25.73
C PRO A 312 -21.02 -4.08 24.62
N ASN A 313 -21.73 -5.20 24.46
CA ASN A 313 -22.82 -5.34 23.49
C ASN A 313 -24.14 -4.66 23.93
N GLY A 314 -24.18 -4.04 25.12
CA GLY A 314 -25.35 -3.35 25.66
C GLY A 314 -26.29 -4.23 26.49
N THR A 315 -26.03 -5.54 26.64
CA THR A 315 -26.87 -6.43 27.46
C THR A 315 -26.34 -6.53 28.89
N VAL A 316 -27.21 -6.74 29.88
CA VAL A 316 -26.81 -6.97 31.28
C VAL A 316 -26.42 -8.44 31.45
N THR A 317 -25.26 -8.80 30.91
CA THR A 317 -24.75 -10.18 30.87
C THR A 317 -23.29 -10.30 31.32
N ALA A 318 -22.62 -9.20 31.67
CA ALA A 318 -21.23 -9.26 32.13
C ALA A 318 -21.13 -9.75 33.56
N ASP A 319 -20.27 -10.74 33.80
CA ASP A 319 -20.06 -11.33 35.11
C ASP A 319 -18.99 -10.59 35.91
N LYS A 320 -19.06 -10.68 37.25
CA LYS A 320 -17.97 -10.26 38.15
C LYS A 320 -17.24 -11.48 38.69
N ILE A 321 -15.94 -11.55 38.43
CA ILE A 321 -15.03 -12.53 39.05
C ILE A 321 -14.55 -11.92 40.38
N VAL A 322 -14.85 -12.57 41.49
CA VAL A 322 -14.50 -12.12 42.85
C VAL A 322 -13.49 -13.10 43.46
N GLU A 323 -12.38 -12.58 43.96
CA GLU A 323 -11.38 -13.39 44.66
C GLU A 323 -11.92 -13.92 46.00
N THR A 324 -11.50 -15.10 46.43
CA THR A 324 -11.79 -15.60 47.79
C THR A 324 -10.71 -15.18 48.78
N THR A 325 -10.91 -15.46 50.08
CA THR A 325 -9.90 -15.23 51.13
C THR A 325 -8.76 -16.26 51.15
N ALA A 326 -8.62 -17.06 50.09
CA ALA A 326 -7.58 -18.10 50.02
C ALA A 326 -6.19 -17.45 49.97
N ALA A 327 -5.26 -17.95 50.79
CA ALA A 327 -3.94 -17.36 50.95
C ALA A 327 -2.92 -17.86 49.92
N ASN A 328 -2.04 -16.96 49.47
CA ASN A 328 -0.88 -17.25 48.61
C ASN A 328 -1.21 -18.09 47.36
N THR A 329 -2.32 -17.77 46.69
CA THR A 329 -2.82 -18.56 45.57
C THR A 329 -3.27 -17.68 44.41
N GLY A 330 -3.60 -18.32 43.30
CA GLY A 330 -4.25 -17.68 42.17
C GLY A 330 -5.75 -17.54 42.34
N HIS A 331 -6.28 -16.45 41.77
CA HIS A 331 -7.71 -16.18 41.67
C HIS A 331 -8.09 -16.10 40.19
N SER A 332 -8.72 -17.16 39.66
CA SER A 332 -8.95 -17.30 38.23
C SER A 332 -10.14 -18.15 37.86
N VAL A 333 -10.60 -17.99 36.63
CA VAL A 333 -11.45 -18.95 35.91
C VAL A 333 -10.71 -19.51 34.71
N SER A 334 -10.98 -20.75 34.34
CA SER A 334 -10.39 -21.37 33.15
C SER A 334 -11.37 -22.21 32.37
N SER A 335 -11.17 -22.21 31.05
CA SER A 335 -11.96 -23.00 30.12
C SER A 335 -11.76 -24.50 30.35
N VAL A 336 -12.61 -25.30 29.70
CA VAL A 336 -12.28 -26.69 29.40
C VAL A 336 -11.00 -26.79 28.58
N ALA A 337 -10.32 -27.93 28.65
CA ALA A 337 -9.14 -28.19 27.86
C ALA A 337 -9.51 -28.45 26.39
N ILE A 338 -8.69 -27.94 25.48
CA ILE A 338 -8.78 -28.21 24.05
C ILE A 338 -7.56 -29.01 23.62
N ASN A 339 -7.72 -29.84 22.59
CA ASN A 339 -6.60 -30.50 21.94
C ASN A 339 -5.84 -29.49 21.08
N VAL A 340 -4.53 -29.68 20.97
CA VAL A 340 -3.67 -28.75 20.23
C VAL A 340 -2.83 -29.44 19.17
N VAL A 341 -2.40 -28.63 18.22
CA VAL A 341 -1.41 -29.00 17.22
C VAL A 341 -0.12 -28.24 17.54
N ALA A 342 1.01 -28.95 17.50
CA ALA A 342 2.31 -28.32 17.64
C ALA A 342 2.55 -27.31 16.50
N THR A 343 3.37 -26.30 16.78
CA THR A 343 3.71 -25.15 15.93
C THR A 343 2.54 -24.25 15.50
N GLN A 344 1.34 -24.46 16.04
CA GLN A 344 0.16 -23.62 15.81
C GLN A 344 0.06 -22.46 16.82
N ASP A 345 -0.40 -21.30 16.33
CA ASP A 345 -0.75 -20.15 17.18
C ASP A 345 -2.19 -20.31 17.70
N TYR A 346 -2.38 -20.04 18.99
CA TYR A 346 -3.69 -19.97 19.63
C TYR A 346 -3.91 -18.63 20.31
N TYR A 347 -5.19 -18.26 20.43
CA TYR A 347 -5.66 -16.96 20.90
C TYR A 347 -6.60 -17.16 22.09
N VAL A 348 -6.32 -16.48 23.20
CA VAL A 348 -7.26 -16.34 24.32
C VAL A 348 -7.59 -14.88 24.47
N SER A 349 -8.88 -14.56 24.54
CA SER A 349 -9.36 -13.19 24.72
C SER A 349 -10.57 -13.11 25.64
N CYS A 350 -10.79 -11.94 26.21
CA CYS A 350 -12.02 -11.57 26.89
C CYS A 350 -12.22 -10.06 26.86
N PHE A 351 -13.45 -9.63 27.11
CA PHE A 351 -13.76 -8.26 27.46
C PHE A 351 -13.61 -8.10 28.97
N ALA A 352 -12.84 -7.13 29.44
CA ALA A 352 -12.58 -6.90 30.85
C ALA A 352 -12.82 -5.44 31.23
N LYS A 353 -13.33 -5.22 32.43
CA LYS A 353 -13.55 -3.89 33.00
C LYS A 353 -13.20 -3.87 34.48
N LYS A 354 -12.53 -2.80 34.89
CA LYS A 354 -12.13 -2.57 36.28
C LYS A 354 -13.34 -2.59 37.21
N ALA A 355 -13.19 -3.27 38.35
CA ALA A 355 -14.02 -3.07 39.53
C ALA A 355 -13.12 -2.59 40.68
N GLU A 356 -13.00 -3.34 41.78
CA GLU A 356 -12.04 -3.06 42.85
C GLU A 356 -10.61 -3.43 42.44
N ARG A 357 -10.46 -4.44 41.57
CA ARG A 357 -9.20 -4.83 40.92
C ARG A 357 -9.16 -4.28 39.51
N ASP A 358 -7.96 -3.92 39.08
CA ASP A 358 -7.72 -3.23 37.82
C ASP A 358 -6.69 -3.91 36.93
N GLN A 359 -6.22 -5.11 37.29
CA GLN A 359 -5.29 -5.86 36.46
C GLN A 359 -5.84 -7.26 36.17
N VAL A 360 -5.93 -7.58 34.89
CA VAL A 360 -6.32 -8.90 34.40
C VAL A 360 -5.13 -9.55 33.71
N THR A 361 -4.96 -10.85 33.88
CA THR A 361 -3.93 -11.63 33.18
C THR A 361 -4.59 -12.79 32.45
N LEU A 362 -4.31 -12.93 31.16
CA LEU A 362 -4.75 -14.04 30.33
C LEU A 362 -3.63 -15.06 30.21
N TRP A 363 -3.93 -16.34 30.44
CA TRP A 363 -2.96 -17.42 30.24
C TRP A 363 -3.43 -18.44 29.20
N ILE A 364 -2.46 -19.00 28.50
CA ILE A 364 -2.56 -20.29 27.82
C ILE A 364 -1.65 -21.25 28.58
N ARG A 365 -2.19 -22.33 29.16
CA ARG A 365 -1.45 -23.26 30.02
C ARG A 365 -1.74 -24.72 29.64
N ASN A 366 -0.75 -25.60 29.79
CA ASN A 366 -0.97 -27.04 29.64
C ASN A 366 -2.09 -27.52 30.58
N SER A 367 -2.88 -28.50 30.11
CA SER A 367 -3.94 -29.08 30.94
C SER A 367 -3.45 -30.23 31.86
N ASP A 368 -2.22 -30.70 31.64
CA ASP A 368 -1.55 -31.81 32.33
C ASP A 368 -1.10 -31.52 33.78
N GLY A 369 -1.39 -30.32 34.30
CA GLY A 369 -0.98 -29.88 35.64
C GLY A 369 0.44 -29.35 35.73
N SER A 370 1.25 -29.44 34.67
CA SER A 370 2.58 -28.80 34.61
C SER A 370 2.48 -27.28 34.75
N ASN A 371 3.56 -26.66 35.23
CA ASN A 371 3.64 -25.20 35.36
C ASN A 371 4.17 -24.54 34.09
N SER A 372 3.75 -25.00 32.91
CA SER A 372 4.14 -24.47 31.61
C SER A 372 3.01 -23.64 31.00
N TYR A 373 3.26 -22.36 30.74
CA TYR A 373 2.25 -21.44 30.20
C TYR A 373 2.86 -20.27 29.43
N ALA A 374 2.03 -19.61 28.62
CA ALA A 374 2.22 -18.26 28.12
C ALA A 374 1.23 -17.31 28.80
N LEU A 375 1.63 -16.06 29.04
CA LEU A 375 0.78 -15.04 29.66
C LEU A 375 0.89 -13.67 29.00
N ALA A 376 -0.16 -12.89 29.19
CA ALA A 376 -0.15 -11.43 29.04
C ALA A 376 -0.99 -10.80 30.16
N ALA A 377 -0.47 -9.75 30.80
CA ALA A 377 -1.16 -8.97 31.82
C ALA A 377 -1.50 -7.57 31.28
N PHE A 378 -2.68 -7.11 31.64
CA PHE A 378 -3.30 -5.89 31.16
C PHE A 378 -3.73 -5.05 32.35
N ASP A 379 -3.44 -3.75 32.29
CA ASP A 379 -3.87 -2.77 33.28
C ASP A 379 -5.09 -2.00 32.75
N LEU A 380 -6.23 -2.23 33.38
CA LEU A 380 -7.55 -1.70 33.04
C LEU A 380 -7.74 -0.25 33.47
N THR A 381 -6.81 0.33 34.25
CA THR A 381 -6.81 1.75 34.59
C THR A 381 -6.10 2.56 33.51
N THR A 382 -4.94 2.07 33.06
CA THR A 382 -4.07 2.78 32.10
C THR A 382 -4.32 2.37 30.65
N GLY A 383 -4.98 1.23 30.42
CA GLY A 383 -5.21 0.69 29.08
C GLY A 383 -3.94 0.15 28.43
N GLN A 384 -3.02 -0.43 29.20
CA GLN A 384 -1.71 -0.89 28.74
C GLN A 384 -1.50 -2.39 28.97
N VAL A 385 -0.72 -3.00 28.09
CA VAL A 385 -0.11 -4.31 28.35
C VAL A 385 1.07 -4.09 29.29
N ILE A 386 1.02 -4.67 30.49
CA ILE A 386 2.00 -4.42 31.56
C ILE A 386 2.97 -5.59 31.79
N ASP A 387 2.65 -6.78 31.26
CA ASP A 387 3.51 -7.95 31.34
C ASP A 387 3.18 -8.92 30.20
N GLN A 388 4.17 -9.65 29.71
CA GLN A 388 4.00 -10.76 28.79
C GLN A 388 5.19 -11.70 28.91
N GLY A 389 4.95 -13.00 28.79
CA GLY A 389 6.05 -13.96 28.88
C GLY A 389 5.58 -15.40 28.94
N ILE A 390 6.52 -16.27 29.29
CA ILE A 390 6.31 -17.71 29.35
C ILE A 390 6.88 -18.27 30.65
N THR A 391 6.44 -19.47 31.00
CA THR A 391 7.13 -20.35 31.95
C THR A 391 7.24 -21.73 31.32
N GLY A 392 8.41 -22.36 31.45
CA GLY A 392 8.77 -23.55 30.69
C GLY A 392 9.21 -23.23 29.26
N THR A 393 9.27 -24.26 28.41
CA THR A 393 9.75 -24.18 27.01
C THR A 393 8.68 -24.52 25.98
N ALA A 394 7.43 -24.70 26.42
CA ALA A 394 6.35 -25.22 25.59
C ALA A 394 5.70 -24.18 24.66
N TYR A 395 5.94 -22.89 24.92
CA TYR A 395 5.23 -21.80 24.27
C TYR A 395 6.17 -20.65 23.88
N THR A 396 5.73 -19.88 22.90
CA THR A 396 6.26 -18.56 22.57
C THR A 396 5.08 -17.57 22.50
N VAL A 397 5.16 -16.45 23.22
CA VAL A 397 4.18 -15.36 23.03
C VAL A 397 4.45 -14.70 21.68
N THR A 398 3.48 -14.75 20.77
CA THR A 398 3.62 -14.22 19.41
C THR A 398 2.77 -12.98 19.16
N GLY A 399 1.98 -12.54 20.14
CA GLY A 399 1.29 -11.25 20.09
C GLY A 399 0.41 -10.98 21.31
N THR A 400 0.14 -9.70 21.56
CA THR A 400 -0.82 -9.24 22.57
C THR A 400 -1.59 -8.05 22.00
N ALA A 401 -2.84 -7.86 22.44
CA ALA A 401 -3.61 -6.68 22.08
C ALA A 401 -4.50 -6.24 23.23
N MET A 402 -4.67 -4.93 23.33
CA MET A 402 -5.65 -4.29 24.21
C MET A 402 -6.33 -3.16 23.44
N VAL A 403 -7.65 -3.16 23.39
CA VAL A 403 -8.44 -2.14 22.67
C VAL A 403 -9.50 -1.58 23.61
N SER A 404 -9.54 -0.26 23.77
CA SER A 404 -10.61 0.41 24.52
C SER A 404 -11.91 0.40 23.72
N LEU A 405 -13.02 0.06 24.37
CA LEU A 405 -14.35 -0.01 23.77
C LEU A 405 -15.29 1.10 24.28
N GLY A 406 -14.79 1.99 25.15
CA GLY A 406 -15.61 2.94 25.88
C GLY A 406 -16.16 2.36 27.19
N ASP A 407 -16.73 3.23 28.03
CA ASP A 407 -17.32 2.88 29.33
C ASP A 407 -16.41 2.05 30.27
N GLY A 408 -15.09 2.16 30.10
CA GLY A 408 -14.08 1.42 30.88
C GLY A 408 -13.92 -0.05 30.47
N TRP A 409 -14.55 -0.49 29.39
CA TRP A 409 -14.36 -1.82 28.82
C TRP A 409 -13.15 -1.87 27.90
N TYR A 410 -12.40 -2.95 28.02
CA TYR A 410 -11.29 -3.27 27.14
C TYR A 410 -11.45 -4.67 26.57
N TYR A 411 -11.18 -4.82 25.27
CA TYR A 411 -10.88 -6.11 24.67
C TYR A 411 -9.41 -6.46 24.95
N CYS A 412 -9.15 -7.57 25.62
CA CYS A 412 -7.82 -8.07 25.94
C CYS A 412 -7.56 -9.39 25.21
N MET A 413 -6.40 -9.54 24.58
CA MET A 413 -6.05 -10.73 23.81
C MET A 413 -4.58 -11.13 23.98
N LEU A 414 -4.37 -12.42 24.21
CA LEU A 414 -3.07 -13.10 24.19
C LEU A 414 -3.03 -14.05 22.98
N LYS A 415 -1.95 -13.96 22.20
CA LYS A 415 -1.58 -14.91 21.16
C LYS A 415 -0.29 -15.63 21.54
N ALA A 416 -0.33 -16.96 21.56
CA ALA A 416 0.85 -17.77 21.82
C ALA A 416 0.93 -18.98 20.88
N ARG A 417 2.16 -19.28 20.44
CA ARG A 417 2.48 -20.52 19.71
C ARG A 417 2.70 -21.66 20.68
N VAL A 418 2.23 -22.85 20.33
CA VAL A 418 2.60 -24.10 21.01
C VAL A 418 3.82 -24.68 20.31
N ASP A 419 5.02 -24.56 20.90
CA ASP A 419 6.25 -25.03 20.27
C ASP A 419 6.57 -26.50 20.58
N ALA A 420 6.10 -27.00 21.73
CA ALA A 420 6.39 -28.36 22.17
C ALA A 420 5.48 -29.41 21.52
N THR A 421 6.10 -30.44 20.95
CA THR A 421 5.40 -31.57 20.31
C THR A 421 4.70 -32.53 21.27
N GLN A 422 5.04 -32.48 22.56
CA GLN A 422 4.46 -33.33 23.60
C GLN A 422 3.23 -32.71 24.29
N VAL A 423 2.90 -31.45 24.00
CA VAL A 423 1.71 -30.80 24.57
C VAL A 423 0.50 -31.27 23.77
N SER A 424 -0.36 -32.08 24.41
CA SER A 424 -1.57 -32.62 23.77
C SER A 424 -2.81 -31.77 24.00
N SER A 425 -2.84 -31.00 25.09
CA SER A 425 -4.00 -30.16 25.42
C SER A 425 -3.67 -28.97 26.32
N ILE A 426 -4.40 -27.88 26.12
CA ILE A 426 -4.20 -26.58 26.78
C ILE A 426 -5.52 -25.98 27.25
N ARG A 427 -5.47 -25.02 28.17
CA ARG A 427 -6.62 -24.25 28.68
C ARG A 427 -6.35 -22.76 28.57
N GLY A 428 -7.41 -22.00 28.32
CA GLY A 428 -7.41 -20.54 28.45
C GLY A 428 -7.83 -20.14 29.86
N TRP A 429 -7.14 -19.16 30.45
CA TRP A 429 -7.43 -18.66 31.80
C TRP A 429 -7.66 -17.15 31.78
N ILE A 430 -8.59 -16.71 32.61
CA ILE A 430 -8.77 -15.31 33.00
C ILE A 430 -8.44 -15.23 34.49
N ARG A 431 -7.42 -14.44 34.84
CA ARG A 431 -6.88 -14.36 36.19
C ARG A 431 -6.83 -12.93 36.68
N ILE A 432 -7.15 -12.74 37.95
CA ILE A 432 -6.98 -11.45 38.62
C ILE A 432 -5.51 -11.30 39.03
N ARG A 433 -4.88 -10.20 38.65
CA ARG A 433 -3.58 -9.77 39.15
C ARG A 433 -3.82 -8.65 40.17
N ALA A 434 -3.12 -8.69 41.30
CA ALA A 434 -3.17 -7.66 42.31
C ALA A 434 -1.81 -7.51 42.98
N PHE A 435 -1.51 -6.30 43.48
CA PHE A 435 -0.27 -6.01 44.21
C PHE A 435 1.00 -6.40 43.43
N GLY A 436 0.96 -6.27 42.10
CA GLY A 436 2.07 -6.67 41.22
C GLY A 436 2.29 -8.18 41.07
N SER A 437 1.37 -9.02 41.57
CA SER A 437 1.49 -10.47 41.58
C SER A 437 0.21 -11.18 41.09
N VAL A 438 0.38 -12.37 40.54
CA VAL A 438 -0.71 -13.30 40.19
C VAL A 438 -1.02 -14.28 41.32
N SER A 439 -0.25 -14.23 42.42
CA SER A 439 -0.44 -15.02 43.63
C SER A 439 -0.43 -14.11 44.85
N TYR A 440 -1.51 -14.11 45.61
CA TYR A 440 -1.69 -13.28 46.79
C TYR A 440 -2.79 -13.88 47.69
N THR A 441 -3.03 -13.26 48.84
CA THR A 441 -4.19 -13.56 49.69
C THR A 441 -5.30 -12.60 49.32
N GLY A 442 -6.40 -13.11 48.76
CA GLY A 442 -7.56 -12.28 48.44
C GLY A 442 -8.33 -11.82 49.68
N ASP A 443 -9.21 -10.84 49.49
CA ASP A 443 -10.04 -10.27 50.56
C ASP A 443 -11.47 -10.83 50.62
N GLY A 444 -11.87 -11.65 49.64
CA GLY A 444 -13.21 -12.24 49.56
C GLY A 444 -14.28 -11.34 48.94
N VAL A 445 -13.93 -10.12 48.50
CA VAL A 445 -14.89 -9.10 48.06
C VAL A 445 -14.48 -8.41 46.77
N SER A 446 -13.18 -8.17 46.58
CA SER A 446 -12.62 -7.47 45.43
C SER A 446 -12.63 -8.33 44.18
N GLY A 447 -12.83 -7.70 43.02
CA GLY A 447 -12.87 -8.42 41.76
C GLY A 447 -12.68 -7.55 40.53
N LEU A 448 -13.00 -8.12 39.38
CA LEU A 448 -13.09 -7.41 38.10
C LEU A 448 -14.27 -7.95 37.29
N TYR A 449 -14.76 -7.16 36.35
CA TYR A 449 -15.80 -7.60 35.42
C TYR A 449 -15.17 -8.24 34.19
N ALA A 450 -15.74 -9.35 33.73
CA ALA A 450 -15.30 -10.06 32.53
C ALA A 450 -16.52 -10.58 31.75
N TRP A 451 -16.40 -10.60 30.42
CA TRP A 451 -17.45 -11.06 29.52
C TRP A 451 -16.86 -11.55 28.19
N GLY A 452 -17.64 -12.33 27.43
CA GLY A 452 -17.34 -12.73 26.05
C GLY A 452 -15.97 -13.37 25.87
N ALA A 453 -15.69 -14.42 26.64
CA ALA A 453 -14.42 -15.12 26.56
C ALA A 453 -14.31 -15.95 25.27
N GLN A 454 -13.15 -15.91 24.61
CA GLN A 454 -12.91 -16.67 23.39
C GLN A 454 -11.57 -17.38 23.43
N PHE A 455 -11.59 -18.67 23.05
CA PHE A 455 -10.40 -19.47 22.78
C PHE A 455 -10.48 -19.96 21.34
N SER A 456 -9.57 -19.51 20.50
CA SER A 456 -9.55 -19.85 19.07
C SER A 456 -8.12 -20.14 18.59
N ASP A 457 -8.03 -20.72 17.41
CA ASP A 457 -6.81 -20.94 16.64
C ASP A 457 -6.62 -19.91 15.52
N MET A 458 -7.63 -19.07 15.29
CA MET A 458 -7.60 -17.98 14.33
C MET A 458 -8.05 -16.69 15.01
N PRO A 459 -7.42 -15.54 14.72
CA PRO A 459 -7.83 -14.25 15.27
C PRO A 459 -9.17 -13.81 14.69
N GLY A 460 -9.80 -12.82 15.31
CA GLY A 460 -10.95 -12.09 14.75
C GLY A 460 -11.98 -11.72 15.80
N SER A 461 -13.17 -11.29 15.34
CA SER A 461 -14.26 -10.87 16.22
C SER A 461 -14.71 -11.98 17.18
N TYR A 462 -15.36 -11.57 18.27
CA TYR A 462 -15.97 -12.48 19.22
C TYR A 462 -17.11 -13.30 18.58
N ILE A 463 -17.11 -14.61 18.84
CA ILE A 463 -18.13 -15.58 18.44
C ILE A 463 -18.80 -16.09 19.73
N PRO A 464 -20.09 -15.77 19.97
CA PRO A 464 -20.80 -16.22 21.16
C PRO A 464 -21.06 -17.72 21.13
N THR A 465 -21.02 -18.34 22.30
CA THR A 465 -21.22 -19.78 22.47
C THR A 465 -22.14 -20.08 23.65
N THR A 466 -23.01 -21.07 23.47
CA THR A 466 -23.93 -21.56 24.51
C THR A 466 -23.45 -22.93 25.02
N SER A 467 -24.10 -24.02 24.67
CA SER A 467 -23.76 -25.37 25.16
C SER A 467 -22.66 -26.08 24.36
N ALA A 468 -22.19 -25.51 23.25
CA ALA A 468 -21.20 -26.10 22.37
C ALA A 468 -20.27 -25.03 21.77
N ALA A 469 -19.10 -25.46 21.29
CA ALA A 469 -18.22 -24.62 20.48
C ALA A 469 -18.98 -24.16 19.22
N ALA A 470 -18.68 -22.94 18.75
CA ALA A 470 -19.30 -22.37 17.56
C ALA A 470 -18.24 -22.00 16.53
N THR A 471 -18.54 -22.30 15.27
CA THR A 471 -17.71 -21.96 14.12
C THR A 471 -18.43 -20.94 13.26
N LEU A 472 -17.74 -19.86 12.88
CA LEU A 472 -18.26 -18.79 12.04
C LEU A 472 -17.28 -18.49 10.91
N THR A 473 -17.78 -18.48 9.68
CA THR A 473 -17.12 -17.81 8.55
C THR A 473 -17.74 -16.43 8.44
N ASP A 474 -16.99 -15.35 8.65
CA ASP A 474 -17.59 -14.01 8.79
C ASP A 474 -18.25 -13.53 7.52
N TYR A 475 -17.65 -13.84 6.36
CA TYR A 475 -18.22 -13.51 5.08
C TYR A 475 -17.86 -14.50 3.98
N THR A 476 -18.69 -14.56 2.94
CA THR A 476 -18.28 -15.06 1.63
C THR A 476 -18.33 -13.92 0.63
N LEU A 477 -17.34 -13.84 -0.26
CA LEU A 477 -17.27 -12.78 -1.26
C LEU A 477 -17.49 -13.39 -2.65
N GLY A 478 -18.51 -12.91 -3.35
CA GLY A 478 -18.75 -13.26 -4.74
C GLY A 478 -17.73 -12.59 -5.66
N PRO A 479 -17.49 -13.16 -6.86
CA PRO A 479 -16.55 -12.59 -7.83
C PRO A 479 -16.93 -11.17 -8.25
N THR A 480 -18.22 -10.81 -8.18
CA THR A 480 -18.77 -9.50 -8.53
C THR A 480 -18.77 -8.48 -7.39
N GLY A 481 -17.94 -8.67 -6.37
CA GLY A 481 -17.83 -7.75 -5.24
C GLY A 481 -19.02 -7.74 -4.29
N ILE A 482 -19.91 -8.74 -4.35
CA ILE A 482 -21.00 -8.87 -3.38
C ILE A 482 -20.49 -9.64 -2.16
N ALA A 483 -20.36 -8.95 -1.03
CA ALA A 483 -20.06 -9.54 0.26
C ALA A 483 -21.33 -10.05 0.94
N GLN A 484 -21.30 -11.30 1.36
CA GLN A 484 -22.36 -11.96 2.14
C GLN A 484 -21.83 -12.16 3.56
N LEU A 485 -22.28 -11.36 4.51
CA LEU A 485 -21.89 -11.45 5.91
C LEU A 485 -22.75 -12.52 6.62
N ALA A 486 -22.12 -13.39 7.42
CA ALA A 486 -22.84 -14.44 8.11
C ALA A 486 -23.75 -13.93 9.24
N VAL A 487 -23.38 -12.80 9.86
CA VAL A 487 -24.18 -12.11 10.86
C VAL A 487 -24.49 -10.70 10.34
N PRO A 488 -25.77 -10.30 10.25
CA PRO A 488 -26.14 -8.93 9.91
C PRO A 488 -25.45 -7.93 10.85
N PRO A 489 -24.72 -6.93 10.31
CA PRO A 489 -24.06 -5.93 11.14
C PRO A 489 -25.09 -5.11 11.92
N ALA A 490 -24.79 -4.81 13.18
CA ALA A 490 -25.66 -3.99 14.02
C ALA A 490 -25.92 -2.61 13.39
N ALA A 491 -27.04 -2.00 13.77
CA ALA A 491 -27.39 -0.66 13.30
C ALA A 491 -26.25 0.34 13.61
N GLY A 492 -25.77 1.04 12.57
CA GLY A 492 -24.66 2.00 12.69
C GLY A 492 -23.26 1.40 12.59
N ALA A 493 -23.11 0.07 12.46
CA ALA A 493 -21.81 -0.56 12.27
C ALA A 493 -21.20 -0.14 10.92
N ALA A 494 -20.03 0.48 10.93
CA ALA A 494 -19.37 0.92 9.70
C ALA A 494 -18.67 -0.27 9.04
N LEU A 495 -18.86 -0.43 7.73
CA LEU A 495 -18.25 -1.49 6.94
C LEU A 495 -17.24 -0.88 5.97
N THR A 496 -15.99 -1.33 6.08
CA THR A 496 -14.89 -0.88 5.22
C THR A 496 -14.11 -2.04 4.66
N TRP A 497 -13.47 -1.88 3.50
CA TRP A 497 -12.66 -2.92 2.91
C TRP A 497 -11.36 -2.35 2.35
N THR A 498 -10.37 -3.24 2.20
CA THR A 498 -9.15 -2.97 1.47
C THR A 498 -8.93 -4.09 0.48
N GLY A 499 -8.45 -3.78 -0.71
CA GLY A 499 -8.16 -4.81 -1.70
C GLY A 499 -8.07 -4.26 -3.10
N ASP A 500 -8.05 -5.20 -4.04
CA ASP A 500 -7.87 -4.96 -5.46
C ASP A 500 -9.06 -5.54 -6.22
N GLY A 501 -9.53 -4.78 -7.20
CA GLY A 501 -10.64 -5.17 -8.02
C GLY A 501 -10.90 -4.17 -9.14
N GLU A 502 -11.76 -4.57 -10.06
CA GLU A 502 -12.21 -3.71 -11.13
C GLU A 502 -13.52 -3.04 -10.71
N ILE A 503 -13.52 -1.71 -10.74
CA ILE A 503 -14.73 -0.88 -10.62
C ILE A 503 -15.54 -0.85 -11.92
N TYR A 504 -15.00 -1.44 -12.97
CA TYR A 504 -15.62 -1.51 -14.28
C TYR A 504 -16.34 -2.84 -14.42
N PRO A 505 -17.53 -2.86 -15.05
CA PRO A 505 -18.24 -4.11 -15.28
C PRO A 505 -17.37 -5.05 -16.11
N SER A 506 -17.03 -6.20 -15.53
CA SER A 506 -16.34 -7.28 -16.24
C SER A 506 -17.20 -7.78 -17.41
N GLY A 507 -16.55 -8.16 -18.51
CA GLY A 507 -17.23 -8.53 -19.75
C GLY A 507 -17.60 -7.35 -20.66
N THR A 508 -17.16 -6.12 -20.35
CA THR A 508 -17.16 -5.02 -21.32
C THR A 508 -15.96 -5.18 -22.25
N TYR A 509 -16.20 -5.29 -23.55
CA TYR A 509 -15.15 -5.46 -24.55
C TYR A 509 -15.08 -4.26 -25.47
N VAL A 510 -13.92 -3.59 -25.52
CA VAL A 510 -13.68 -2.45 -26.43
C VAL A 510 -12.83 -2.91 -27.60
N PHE A 511 -13.26 -2.60 -28.82
CA PHE A 511 -12.49 -2.84 -30.04
C PHE A 511 -12.45 -1.59 -30.93
N ILE A 512 -11.44 -1.51 -31.78
CA ILE A 512 -11.23 -0.36 -32.68
C ILE A 512 -11.21 -0.86 -34.11
N GLN A 513 -11.97 -0.20 -34.97
CA GLN A 513 -11.88 -0.35 -36.42
C GLN A 513 -11.25 0.91 -37.01
N ASP A 514 -10.09 0.73 -37.63
CA ASP A 514 -9.46 1.77 -38.44
C ASP A 514 -10.19 1.88 -39.80
N ASN A 515 -10.62 3.08 -40.16
CA ASN A 515 -11.30 3.36 -41.41
C ASN A 515 -10.32 3.72 -42.55
N GLN A 516 -9.01 3.74 -42.28
CA GLN A 516 -7.92 4.04 -43.22
C GLN A 516 -7.97 5.47 -43.82
N ASP A 517 -8.74 6.37 -43.22
CA ASP A 517 -8.96 7.75 -43.69
C ASP A 517 -8.65 8.79 -42.59
N MET A 518 -7.70 8.47 -41.70
CA MET A 518 -7.43 9.20 -40.45
C MET A 518 -8.64 9.28 -39.51
N SER A 519 -9.61 8.36 -39.65
CA SER A 519 -10.66 8.13 -38.67
C SER A 519 -10.69 6.71 -38.13
N MET A 520 -11.30 6.56 -36.96
CA MET A 520 -11.56 5.27 -36.34
C MET A 520 -12.98 5.20 -35.80
N THR A 521 -13.48 3.97 -35.69
CA THR A 521 -14.72 3.63 -35.00
C THR A 521 -14.37 2.85 -33.73
N ILE A 522 -14.99 3.22 -32.61
CA ILE A 522 -14.85 2.53 -31.33
C ILE A 522 -16.09 1.68 -31.13
N GLY A 523 -15.92 0.37 -30.98
CA GLY A 523 -17.00 -0.57 -30.64
C GLY A 523 -16.93 -0.99 -29.18
N VAL A 524 -18.08 -1.00 -28.50
CA VAL A 524 -18.24 -1.49 -27.13
C VAL A 524 -19.25 -2.64 -27.15
N ALA A 525 -18.77 -3.84 -26.84
CA ALA A 525 -19.53 -5.09 -26.91
C ALA A 525 -19.57 -5.80 -25.54
N GLY A 526 -20.48 -6.76 -25.39
CA GLY A 526 -20.67 -7.47 -24.12
C GLY A 526 -21.43 -6.61 -23.12
N LYS A 527 -20.91 -6.46 -21.90
CA LYS A 527 -21.55 -5.66 -20.85
C LYS A 527 -21.57 -4.19 -21.24
N VAL A 528 -22.74 -3.56 -21.21
CA VAL A 528 -22.90 -2.14 -21.57
C VAL A 528 -22.44 -1.28 -20.38
N PRO A 529 -21.48 -0.36 -20.57
CA PRO A 529 -21.04 0.55 -19.52
C PRO A 529 -22.14 1.47 -19.02
N SER A 530 -21.92 2.09 -17.84
CA SER A 530 -22.85 3.07 -17.31
C SER A 530 -23.01 4.28 -18.24
N ALA A 531 -24.16 4.95 -18.19
CA ALA A 531 -24.44 6.14 -19.00
C ALA A 531 -23.38 7.25 -18.81
N VAL A 532 -22.81 7.38 -17.59
CA VAL A 532 -21.73 8.33 -17.31
C VAL A 532 -20.45 7.94 -18.06
N PHE A 533 -20.10 6.66 -18.11
CA PHE A 533 -18.94 6.19 -18.86
C PHE A 533 -19.11 6.44 -20.35
N LEU A 534 -20.28 6.10 -20.90
CA LEU A 534 -20.61 6.33 -22.30
C LEU A 534 -20.50 7.83 -22.65
N ALA A 535 -20.99 8.71 -21.78
CA ALA A 535 -20.84 10.16 -21.96
C ALA A 535 -19.39 10.65 -21.86
N LEU A 536 -18.57 10.07 -20.97
CA LEU A 536 -17.15 10.42 -20.86
C LEU A 536 -16.34 9.92 -22.08
N LEU A 537 -16.70 8.76 -22.60
CA LEU A 537 -16.12 8.15 -23.79
C LEU A 537 -16.46 8.95 -25.05
N GLU A 538 -17.74 9.27 -25.23
CA GLU A 538 -18.23 10.12 -26.31
C GLU A 538 -17.64 11.53 -26.24
N GLY A 539 -17.57 12.11 -25.04
CA GLY A 539 -16.96 13.41 -24.78
C GLY A 539 -15.43 13.45 -24.95
N GLY A 540 -14.79 12.31 -25.22
CA GLY A 540 -13.34 12.22 -25.45
C GLY A 540 -12.49 12.46 -24.20
N TYR A 541 -13.09 12.40 -23.00
CA TYR A 541 -12.37 12.51 -21.72
C TYR A 541 -11.57 11.24 -21.39
N ILE A 542 -11.89 10.13 -22.06
CA ILE A 542 -11.12 8.88 -22.03
C ILE A 542 -10.37 8.78 -23.37
N PRO A 543 -9.06 9.07 -23.40
CA PRO A 543 -8.31 9.12 -24.66
C PRO A 543 -8.02 7.70 -25.17
N LEU A 544 -8.87 7.20 -26.06
CA LEU A 544 -8.65 5.93 -26.77
C LEU A 544 -8.04 6.11 -28.17
N LYS A 545 -7.93 7.36 -28.64
CA LYS A 545 -7.47 7.68 -30.00
C LYS A 545 -6.00 8.15 -30.01
N PRO A 546 -5.22 7.80 -31.04
CA PRO A 546 -3.93 8.45 -31.31
C PRO A 546 -4.06 9.95 -31.62
N GLU A 547 -2.98 10.70 -31.43
CA GLU A 547 -2.90 12.11 -31.83
C GLU A 547 -3.06 12.24 -33.35
N GLY A 548 -3.93 13.15 -33.81
CA GLY A 548 -4.20 13.38 -35.24
C GLY A 548 -5.27 12.49 -35.88
N VAL A 549 -5.83 11.49 -35.18
CA VAL A 549 -6.94 10.63 -35.67
C VAL A 549 -8.29 11.11 -35.12
N ARG A 550 -9.34 11.14 -35.97
CA ARG A 550 -10.72 11.48 -35.57
C ARG A 550 -11.50 10.23 -35.15
N VAL A 551 -12.35 10.34 -34.14
CA VAL A 551 -13.33 9.28 -33.83
C VAL A 551 -14.61 9.61 -34.60
N ASN A 552 -15.02 8.74 -35.53
CA ASN A 552 -16.24 8.95 -36.33
C ASN A 552 -17.48 8.46 -35.60
N TYR A 553 -17.39 7.29 -34.96
CA TYR A 553 -18.50 6.69 -34.23
C TYR A 553 -17.99 6.00 -32.97
N VAL A 554 -18.77 6.13 -31.90
CA VAL A 554 -18.72 5.22 -30.75
C VAL A 554 -20.01 4.40 -30.81
N ILE A 555 -19.88 3.10 -31.00
CA ILE A 555 -21.01 2.17 -31.20
C ILE A 555 -21.03 1.21 -30.03
N VAL A 556 -22.19 1.06 -29.39
CA VAL A 556 -22.38 0.19 -28.23
C VAL A 556 -23.41 -0.88 -28.58
N THR A 557 -23.18 -2.12 -28.16
CA THR A 557 -24.17 -3.19 -28.32
C THR A 557 -25.54 -2.77 -27.74
N SER A 558 -26.61 -3.04 -28.49
CA SER A 558 -28.00 -2.72 -28.08
C SER A 558 -28.53 -3.62 -26.96
N VAL A 559 -27.86 -4.74 -26.69
CA VAL A 559 -28.26 -5.71 -25.66
C VAL A 559 -27.11 -5.94 -24.69
N ASP A 560 -27.38 -5.67 -23.41
CA ASP A 560 -26.40 -5.84 -22.34
C ASP A 560 -25.91 -7.28 -22.22
N GLY A 561 -24.59 -7.46 -22.18
CA GLY A 561 -23.92 -8.76 -22.08
C GLY A 561 -23.72 -9.48 -23.42
N VAL A 562 -24.08 -8.88 -24.56
CA VAL A 562 -24.08 -9.55 -25.87
C VAL A 562 -23.03 -8.95 -26.82
N PRO A 563 -22.28 -9.77 -27.59
CA PRO A 563 -21.38 -9.29 -28.65
C PRO A 563 -22.12 -8.48 -29.72
N MET A 564 -21.42 -7.59 -30.44
CA MET A 564 -22.01 -6.88 -31.56
C MET A 564 -22.30 -7.81 -32.74
N PHE A 565 -23.33 -7.50 -33.52
CA PHE A 565 -23.64 -8.24 -34.74
C PHE A 565 -22.61 -7.93 -35.83
N GLY A 566 -22.12 -8.97 -36.50
CA GLY A 566 -21.30 -8.84 -37.70
C GLY A 566 -21.28 -10.11 -38.53
N PHE A 567 -21.01 -9.95 -39.83
CA PHE A 567 -20.95 -11.07 -40.77
C PHE A 567 -19.60 -11.77 -40.72
N ASP A 568 -19.61 -13.10 -40.77
CA ASP A 568 -18.43 -13.95 -40.89
C ASP A 568 -17.33 -13.72 -39.82
N VAL A 569 -17.74 -13.24 -38.64
CA VAL A 569 -16.88 -13.08 -37.46
C VAL A 569 -17.55 -13.76 -36.27
N ALA A 570 -16.76 -14.55 -35.52
CA ALA A 570 -17.22 -15.24 -34.32
C ALA A 570 -16.18 -15.13 -33.20
N ASN A 571 -16.34 -14.13 -32.33
CA ASN A 571 -15.51 -13.93 -31.14
C ASN A 571 -16.29 -13.14 -30.06
N GLN A 572 -15.65 -12.84 -28.93
CA GLN A 572 -16.25 -12.12 -27.81
C GLN A 572 -16.68 -10.67 -28.13
N TYR A 573 -16.20 -10.09 -29.23
CA TYR A 573 -16.54 -8.73 -29.67
C TYR A 573 -17.69 -8.72 -30.68
N VAL A 574 -17.65 -9.64 -31.64
CA VAL A 574 -18.56 -9.69 -32.78
C VAL A 574 -19.00 -11.13 -33.08
N MET A 575 -20.31 -11.31 -33.25
CA MET A 575 -20.95 -12.60 -33.57
C MET A 575 -22.00 -12.44 -34.67
N GLY A 576 -22.27 -13.54 -35.39
CA GLY A 576 -23.28 -13.61 -36.44
C GLY A 576 -24.73 -13.66 -35.94
N PHE A 577 -25.62 -14.12 -36.82
CA PHE A 577 -27.05 -14.28 -36.52
C PHE A 577 -27.29 -15.10 -35.25
N ASP A 578 -28.41 -14.79 -34.58
CA ASP A 578 -28.91 -15.42 -33.36
C ASP A 578 -28.03 -15.27 -32.09
N ALA A 579 -26.79 -14.76 -32.22
CA ALA A 579 -25.87 -14.56 -31.10
C ALA A 579 -25.36 -13.11 -30.96
N GLY A 580 -25.27 -12.34 -32.04
CA GLY A 580 -24.86 -10.93 -32.02
C GLY A 580 -26.04 -9.96 -31.96
N ALA A 581 -25.86 -8.84 -31.24
CA ALA A 581 -26.84 -7.76 -31.14
C ALA A 581 -26.43 -6.52 -31.96
N TRP A 582 -27.39 -5.79 -32.52
CA TRP A 582 -27.09 -4.59 -33.31
C TRP A 582 -26.35 -3.54 -32.49
N GLY A 583 -25.41 -2.84 -33.12
CA GLY A 583 -24.74 -1.69 -32.51
C GLY A 583 -25.60 -0.43 -32.58
N THR A 584 -25.63 0.34 -31.50
CA THR A 584 -26.29 1.64 -31.39
C THR A 584 -25.22 2.72 -31.25
N PRO A 585 -25.21 3.76 -32.10
CA PRO A 585 -24.31 4.89 -31.91
C PRO A 585 -24.68 5.66 -30.64
N LEU A 586 -23.66 6.13 -29.91
CA LEU A 586 -23.83 7.09 -28.81
C LEU A 586 -24.17 8.48 -29.34
#